data_AF-A0A834ZNH2-F1
#
_entry.id   AF-A0A834ZNH2-F1
#
_cell.length_a   1.000
_cell.length_b   1.000
_cell.length_c   1.000
_cell.angle_alpha   90.00
_cell.angle_beta   90.00
_cell.angle_gamma   90.00
#
_symmetry.space_group_name_H-M   'P 1'
#
loop_
_entity.id
_entity.type
_entity.pdbx_description
1 polymer ?
#
loop_
_entity_poly.entity_id
_entity_poly.type
_entity_poly.pdbx_seq_one_letter_code
_entity_poly.pdbx_strand_id
1 'polypeptide(L)'
;MKAGEASNDDFLALLIESNRKDIQEYGNKKNVGLSIEEVIEECRIFYFAGKETTSVLLAWTMVVLSMHSNWQMQAREEVLQVFGNNNPEFDVLSHLKNCEYLFAPGK
;
A
#
# COMPACT_ATOMS: atom_id res chain seq x y z
N MET A 1 18.95 4.27 14.95
CA MET A 1 17.95 4.71 13.95
C MET A 1 18.72 5.21 12.75
N LYS A 2 18.82 4.41 11.68
CA LYS A 2 19.35 4.93 10.41
C LYS A 2 18.23 5.74 9.78
N ALA A 3 18.47 7.03 9.56
CA ALA A 3 17.62 7.82 8.69
C ALA A 3 17.53 7.06 7.36
N GLY A 4 16.32 6.73 6.91
CA GLY A 4 16.14 6.11 5.61
C GLY A 4 16.80 7.00 4.58
N GLU A 5 17.76 6.45 3.83
CA GLU A 5 18.25 7.09 2.63
C GLU A 5 17.01 7.28 1.74
N ALA A 6 16.63 8.54 1.52
CA ALA A 6 15.55 8.86 0.60
C ALA A 6 15.99 8.34 -0.77
N SER A 7 15.37 7.26 -1.21
CA SER A 7 15.53 6.76 -2.57
C SER A 7 15.06 7.86 -3.51
N ASN A 8 15.86 8.19 -4.53
CA ASN A 8 15.49 9.15 -5.57
C ASN A 8 14.25 8.70 -6.39
N ASP A 9 13.68 7.54 -6.09
CA ASP A 9 12.55 6.93 -6.79
C ASP A 9 11.25 6.90 -5.94
N ASP A 10 11.18 7.67 -4.84
CA ASP A 10 9.93 7.77 -4.07
C ASP A 10 8.86 8.62 -4.79
N PHE A 11 7.59 8.49 -4.36
CA PHE A 11 6.47 9.18 -5.00
C PHE A 11 6.65 10.69 -5.08
N LEU A 12 7.21 11.31 -4.04
CA LEU A 12 7.44 12.76 -4.00
C LEU A 12 8.54 13.14 -4.99
N ALA A 13 9.64 12.38 -5.04
CA ALA A 13 10.72 12.57 -5.99
C ALA A 13 10.22 12.46 -7.45
N LEU A 14 9.41 11.43 -7.74
CA LEU A 14 8.80 11.23 -9.06
C LEU A 14 7.84 12.37 -9.43
N LEU A 15 7.01 12.83 -8.48
CA LEU A 15 6.06 13.91 -8.69
C LEU A 15 6.77 15.25 -8.96
N ILE A 16 7.82 15.56 -8.21
CA ILE A 16 8.65 16.76 -8.42
C ILE A 16 9.36 16.69 -9.78
N GLU A 17 9.93 15.54 -10.14
CA GLU A 17 10.63 15.37 -11.41
C GLU A 17 9.67 15.48 -12.61
N SER A 18 8.46 14.92 -12.51
CA SER A 18 7.41 15.10 -13.52
C SER A 18 7.01 16.57 -13.65
N ASN A 19 6.70 17.23 -12.52
CA ASN A 19 6.30 18.63 -12.50
C ASN A 19 7.39 19.55 -13.10
N ARG A 20 8.67 19.25 -12.83
CA ARG A 20 9.81 19.97 -13.44
C ARG A 20 9.85 19.84 -14.95
N LYS A 21 9.58 18.64 -15.50
CA LYS A 21 9.52 18.40 -16.96
C LYS A 21 8.35 19.15 -17.59
N ASP A 22 7.18 19.11 -16.97
CA ASP A 22 5.99 19.82 -17.47
C ASP A 22 6.23 21.34 -17.57
N ILE A 23 6.89 21.93 -16.57
CA ILE A 23 7.26 23.35 -16.59
C ILE A 23 8.29 23.67 -17.69
N GLN A 24 9.25 22.77 -17.95
CA GLN A 24 10.28 22.97 -18.97
C GLN A 24 9.74 22.83 -20.40
N GLU A 25 8.85 21.88 -20.66
CA GLU A 25 8.31 21.63 -22.01
C GLU A 25 7.30 22.68 -22.47
N TYR A 26 6.51 23.25 -21.55
CA TYR A 26 5.42 24.18 -21.89
C TYR A 26 5.70 25.64 -21.53
N GLY A 27 6.98 26.01 -21.38
CA GLY A 27 7.59 27.19 -20.75
C GLY A 27 7.11 28.62 -21.11
N ASN A 28 5.80 28.85 -21.20
CA ASN A 28 5.16 30.17 -21.24
C ASN A 28 3.65 30.15 -20.96
N LYS A 29 3.01 28.98 -20.75
CA LYS A 29 1.61 28.92 -20.31
C LYS A 29 1.54 28.99 -18.79
N LYS A 30 0.78 29.95 -18.25
CA LYS A 30 0.42 29.96 -16.83
C LYS A 30 -0.37 28.68 -16.53
N ASN A 31 -0.04 28.00 -15.42
CA ASN A 31 -0.71 26.81 -14.87
C ASN A 31 -0.39 25.45 -15.52
N VAL A 32 0.85 25.22 -15.97
CA VAL A 32 1.24 23.87 -16.47
C VAL A 32 1.84 22.99 -15.39
N GLY A 33 2.51 23.57 -14.39
CA GLY A 33 3.06 22.84 -13.26
C GLY A 33 2.24 23.01 -11.98
N LEU A 34 2.37 22.06 -11.07
CA LEU A 34 1.84 22.11 -9.71
C LEU A 34 2.65 23.11 -8.86
N SER A 35 1.94 23.89 -8.06
CA SER A 35 2.50 24.63 -6.93
C SER A 35 3.01 23.67 -5.84
N ILE A 36 3.82 24.20 -4.92
CA ILE A 36 4.30 23.40 -3.79
C ILE A 36 3.14 22.94 -2.89
N GLU A 37 2.10 23.77 -2.75
CA GLU A 37 0.89 23.44 -2.01
C GLU A 37 0.15 22.26 -2.67
N GLU A 38 -0.04 22.29 -3.99
CA GLU A 38 -0.68 21.19 -4.73
C GLU A 38 0.14 19.89 -4.65
N VAL A 39 1.48 19.96 -4.75
CA VAL A 39 2.34 18.78 -4.56
C VAL A 39 2.16 18.16 -3.17
N ILE A 40 2.05 18.98 -2.13
CA ILE A 40 1.80 18.51 -0.75
C ILE A 40 0.41 17.88 -0.64
N GLU A 41 -0.61 18.49 -1.25
CA GLU A 41 -1.97 17.97 -1.25
C GLU A 41 -2.07 16.61 -1.95
N GLU A 42 -1.46 16.44 -3.12
CA GLU A 42 -1.41 15.16 -3.83
C GLU A 42 -0.74 14.06 -2.99
N CYS A 43 0.38 14.37 -2.34
CA CYS A 43 1.04 13.43 -1.43
C CYS A 43 0.15 13.03 -0.25
N ARG A 44 -0.61 13.98 0.33
CA ARG A 44 -1.55 13.70 1.42
C ARG A 44 -2.70 12.82 0.95
N ILE A 45 -3.32 13.16 -0.19
CA ILE A 45 -4.42 12.39 -0.77
C ILE A 45 -3.99 10.95 -0.99
N PHE A 46 -2.83 10.74 -1.62
CA PHE A 46 -2.29 9.39 -1.85
C PHE A 46 -2.08 8.63 -0.52
N TYR A 47 -1.48 9.26 0.48
CA TYR A 47 -1.26 8.66 1.79
C TYR A 47 -2.57 8.29 2.50
N PHE A 48 -3.54 9.21 2.54
CA PHE A 48 -4.82 8.96 3.22
C PHE A 48 -5.67 7.93 2.50
N ALA A 49 -5.78 8.03 1.17
CA ALA A 49 -6.53 7.08 0.36
C ALA A 49 -6.00 5.66 0.55
N GLY A 50 -4.68 5.47 0.55
CA GLY A 50 -4.06 4.16 0.80
C GLY A 50 -4.20 3.68 2.25
N LYS A 51 -4.00 4.57 3.23
CA LYS A 51 -3.96 4.19 4.64
C LYS A 51 -5.34 3.93 5.22
N GLU A 52 -6.30 4.83 5.02
CA GLU A 52 -7.60 4.76 5.70
C GLU A 52 -8.39 3.54 5.23
N THR A 53 -8.47 3.34 3.92
CA THR A 53 -9.15 2.19 3.31
C THR A 53 -8.54 0.86 3.75
N THR A 54 -7.21 0.74 3.70
CA THR A 54 -6.50 -0.48 4.13
C THR A 54 -6.66 -0.74 5.63
N SER A 55 -6.62 0.32 6.46
CA SER A 55 -6.78 0.17 7.91
C SER A 55 -8.19 -0.33 8.26
N VAL A 56 -9.22 0.22 7.61
CA VAL A 56 -10.61 -0.21 7.79
C VAL A 56 -10.79 -1.66 7.33
N LEU A 57 -10.22 -2.04 6.18
CA LEU A 57 -10.25 -3.41 5.67
C LEU A 57 -9.60 -4.40 6.65
N LEU A 58 -8.43 -4.08 7.19
CA LEU A 58 -7.73 -4.91 8.17
C LEU A 58 -8.52 -5.04 9.48
N ALA A 59 -9.12 -3.94 9.96
CA ALA A 59 -9.95 -3.96 11.15
C ALA A 59 -11.15 -4.91 10.98
N TRP A 60 -11.88 -4.79 9.87
CA TRP A 60 -13.00 -5.69 9.57
C TRP A 60 -12.56 -7.13 9.34
N THR A 61 -11.42 -7.34 8.69
CA THR A 61 -10.80 -8.67 8.55
C THR A 61 -10.59 -9.32 9.91
N MET A 62 -10.01 -8.59 10.87
CA MET A 62 -9.80 -9.11 12.23
C MET A 62 -11.11 -9.43 12.94
N VAL A 63 -12.14 -8.58 12.76
CA VAL A 63 -13.49 -8.85 13.30
C VAL A 63 -14.05 -10.16 12.72
N VAL A 64 -14.04 -10.32 11.40
CA VAL A 64 -14.54 -11.53 10.71
C VAL A 64 -13.78 -12.77 11.18
N LEU A 65 -12.45 -12.75 11.21
CA LEU A 65 -11.65 -13.88 11.67
C LEU A 65 -11.95 -14.23 13.14
N SER A 66 -12.18 -13.24 14.00
CA SER A 66 -12.53 -13.48 15.41
C SER A 66 -13.89 -14.16 15.59
N MET A 67 -14.83 -13.91 14.67
CA MET A 67 -16.14 -14.56 14.65
C MET A 67 -16.08 -15.98 14.07
N HIS A 68 -15.06 -16.30 13.28
CA HIS A 68 -14.86 -17.59 12.63
C HIS A 68 -13.53 -18.22 13.06
N SER A 69 -13.48 -18.74 14.29
CA SER A 69 -12.25 -19.32 14.89
C SER A 69 -11.58 -20.40 14.03
N ASN A 70 -12.35 -21.22 13.32
CA ASN A 70 -11.83 -22.23 12.40
C ASN A 70 -11.05 -21.59 11.24
N TRP A 71 -11.58 -20.50 10.67
CA TRP A 71 -10.94 -19.76 9.58
C TRP A 71 -9.67 -19.07 10.05
N GLN A 72 -9.72 -18.46 11.25
CA GLN A 72 -8.54 -17.86 11.88
C GLN A 72 -7.43 -18.90 12.11
N MET A 73 -7.78 -20.11 12.58
CA MET A 73 -6.84 -21.19 12.80
C MET A 73 -6.20 -21.66 11.48
N GLN A 74 -7.02 -21.90 10.45
CA GLN A 74 -6.55 -22.31 9.12
C GLN A 74 -5.62 -21.27 8.49
N ALA A 75 -5.98 -19.99 8.55
CA ALA A 75 -5.14 -18.90 8.05
C ALA A 75 -3.80 -18.84 8.79
N ARG A 76 -3.81 -18.98 10.12
CA ARG A 76 -2.59 -18.98 10.94
C ARG A 76 -1.68 -20.16 10.64
N GLU A 77 -2.26 -21.36 10.49
CA GLU A 77 -1.52 -22.57 10.12
C GLU A 77 -0.90 -22.44 8.73
N GLU A 78 -1.63 -21.91 7.76
CA GLU A 78 -1.11 -21.68 6.41
C GLU A 78 0.08 -20.71 6.41
N VAL A 79 -0.05 -19.56 7.09
CA VAL A 79 1.04 -18.59 7.24
C VAL A 79 2.27 -19.23 7.89
N LEU A 80 2.09 -20.03 8.95
CA LEU A 80 3.19 -20.73 9.61
C LEU A 80 3.82 -21.81 8.73
N GLN A 81 3.04 -22.50 7.90
CA GLN A 81 3.57 -23.49 6.96
C GLN A 81 4.36 -22.86 5.82
N VAL A 82 3.89 -21.72 5.31
CA VAL A 82 4.50 -21.02 4.17
C VAL A 82 5.74 -20.23 4.59
N PHE A 83 5.68 -19.48 5.70
CA PHE A 83 6.78 -18.61 6.12
C PHE A 83 7.60 -19.16 7.30
N GLY A 84 7.04 -20.04 8.13
CA GLY A 84 7.70 -20.49 9.36
C GLY A 84 8.07 -19.32 10.26
N ASN A 85 9.37 -19.20 10.57
CA ASN A 85 9.95 -18.07 11.31
C ASN A 85 10.64 -17.03 10.39
N ASN A 86 10.54 -17.19 9.07
CA ASN A 86 11.15 -16.27 8.11
C ASN A 86 10.23 -15.06 7.89
N ASN A 87 10.82 -13.95 7.44
CA ASN A 87 10.03 -12.81 7.01
C ASN A 87 9.26 -13.13 5.72
N PRO A 88 8.03 -12.60 5.55
CA PRO A 88 7.31 -12.71 4.30
C PRO A 88 8.06 -12.02 3.17
N GLU A 89 8.31 -12.74 2.09
CA GLU A 89 8.80 -12.20 0.82
C GLU A 89 7.64 -12.14 -0.18
N PHE A 90 7.68 -11.14 -1.08
CA PHE A 90 6.57 -10.85 -2.00
C PHE A 90 6.21 -12.07 -2.87
N ASP A 91 7.21 -12.75 -3.42
CA ASP A 91 7.01 -13.91 -4.29
C ASP A 91 6.34 -15.08 -3.56
N VAL A 92 6.58 -15.19 -2.25
CA VAL A 92 6.09 -16.27 -1.39
C VAL A 92 4.63 -16.01 -0.98
N LEU A 93 4.13 -14.77 -1.06
CA LEU A 93 2.72 -14.44 -0.77
C LEU A 93 1.75 -15.22 -1.67
N SER A 94 2.15 -15.52 -2.90
CA SER A 94 1.34 -16.31 -3.87
C SER A 94 1.04 -17.74 -3.39
N HIS A 95 1.72 -18.22 -2.36
CA HIS A 95 1.49 -19.54 -1.77
C HIS A 95 0.40 -19.55 -0.68
N LEU A 96 -0.14 -18.40 -0.28
CA LEU A 96 -1.23 -18.27 0.70
C LEU A 96 -2.62 -18.47 0.07
N LYS A 97 -2.92 -19.71 -0.31
CA LYS A 97 -4.14 -20.02 -1.07
C LYS A 97 -5.43 -19.78 -0.27
N ASN A 98 -5.48 -20.15 1.00
CA ASN A 98 -6.69 -20.03 1.80
C ASN A 98 -6.94 -18.60 2.29
N CYS A 99 -5.88 -17.84 2.56
CA CYS A 99 -5.98 -16.40 2.85
C CYS A 99 -6.62 -15.61 1.70
N GLU A 100 -6.44 -16.04 0.46
CA GLU A 100 -7.06 -15.42 -0.72
C GLU A 100 -8.58 -15.65 -0.78
N TYR A 101 -9.05 -16.83 -0.37
CA TYR A 101 -10.47 -17.21 -0.45
C TYR A 101 -11.32 -16.81 0.76
N LEU A 102 -10.71 -16.35 1.86
CA LEU A 102 -11.41 -15.99 3.09
C LEU A 102 -12.40 -14.82 2.95
N PHE A 103 -12.31 -14.07 1.84
CA PHE A 103 -13.18 -12.93 1.54
C PHE A 103 -14.06 -13.16 0.29
N ALA A 104 -14.07 -14.36 -0.29
CA ALA A 104 -14.94 -14.67 -1.40
C ALA A 104 -16.39 -14.81 -0.92
N PRO A 105 -17.36 -14.04 -1.46
CA PRO A 105 -18.76 -14.15 -1.07
C PRO A 105 -19.32 -15.50 -1.56
N GLY A 106 -19.63 -16.43 -0.64
CA GLY A 106 -20.24 -17.70 -1.03
C GLY A 106 -20.11 -18.90 -0.09
N LYS A 107 -19.83 -18.72 1.21
CA LYS A 107 -19.99 -19.78 2.21
C LYS A 107 -20.83 -19.29 3.38
#